data_AF-A0A5B7YHN4-F1
#
_entry.id   AF-A0A5B7YHN4-F1
#
_cell.length_a   1.000
_cell.length_b   1.000
_cell.length_c   1.000
_cell.angle_alpha   90.00
_cell.angle_beta   90.00
_cell.angle_gamma   90.00
#
_symmetry.space_group_name_H-M   'P 1'
#
loop_
_entity.id
_entity.type
_entity.pdbx_description
1 polymer ?
#
loop_
_entity_poly.entity_id
_entity_poly.type
_entity_poly.pdbx_seq_one_letter_code
_entity_poly.pdbx_strand_id
1 'polypeptide(L)'
;MINGPIQLSTPLQTLIRKALTLCELMLPHSQAFYPFAALYEDGKVGCLFADDLTNTQNESYLIEQLQWRIIDTTTDTHSDSILVYAATVTTEYQKQLDAIAINATDSSGNETVLLYPYKRIDGKILISPPMNHSAS
;
A
#
# COMPACT_ATOMS: atom_id res chain seq x y z
N MET A 1 5.76 -21.85 10.68
CA MET A 1 6.50 -22.00 9.40
C MET A 1 6.99 -20.62 9.01
N ILE A 2 8.29 -20.42 8.85
CA ILE A 2 8.83 -19.15 8.36
C ILE A 2 8.67 -19.20 6.84
N ASN A 3 7.64 -18.53 6.31
CA ASN A 3 7.52 -18.36 4.87
C ASN A 3 8.78 -17.65 4.38
N GLY A 4 9.42 -18.20 3.35
CA GLY A 4 10.58 -17.60 2.71
C GLY A 4 10.28 -16.18 2.18
N PRO A 5 11.28 -15.46 1.66
CA PRO A 5 11.07 -14.12 1.14
C PRO A 5 9.92 -14.12 0.11
N ILE A 6 8.95 -13.23 0.30
CA ILE A 6 7.84 -13.04 -0.65
C ILE A 6 8.45 -12.60 -1.98
N GLN A 7 8.38 -13.46 -2.99
CA GLN A 7 8.93 -13.18 -4.31
C GLN A 7 7.86 -12.51 -5.18
N LEU A 8 7.88 -11.18 -5.18
CA LEU A 8 6.95 -10.36 -5.97
C LEU A 8 7.45 -10.20 -7.41
N SER A 9 6.52 -9.96 -8.35
CA SER A 9 6.85 -9.61 -9.73
C SER A 9 7.63 -8.29 -9.80
N THR A 10 8.43 -8.08 -10.85
CA THR A 10 9.16 -6.82 -11.07
C THR A 10 8.24 -5.58 -11.14
N PRO A 11 7.04 -5.65 -11.77
CA PRO A 11 6.04 -4.59 -11.69
C PRO A 11 5.64 -4.23 -10.24
N LEU A 12 5.26 -5.22 -9.43
CA LEU A 12 4.85 -5.00 -8.04
C LEU A 12 5.99 -4.43 -7.20
N GLN A 13 7.22 -4.94 -7.34
CA GLN A 13 8.40 -4.37 -6.68
C GLN A 13 8.62 -2.90 -7.06
N THR A 14 8.37 -2.54 -8.33
CA THR A 14 8.49 -1.17 -8.82
C THR A 14 7.45 -0.25 -8.19
N LEU A 15 6.19 -0.69 -8.14
CA LEU A 15 5.09 0.04 -7.50
C LEU A 15 5.37 0.25 -6.01
N ILE A 16 5.70 -0.82 -5.29
CA ILE A 16 5.99 -0.79 -3.85
C ILE A 16 7.14 0.16 -3.54
N ARG A 17 8.26 0.06 -4.27
CA ARG A 17 9.42 0.94 -4.04
C ARG A 17 9.06 2.42 -4.23
N LYS A 18 8.29 2.75 -5.27
CA LYS A 18 7.84 4.12 -5.53
C LYS A 18 6.87 4.61 -4.46
N ALA A 19 5.92 3.78 -4.03
CA ALA A 19 4.99 4.09 -2.97
C ALA A 19 5.72 4.36 -1.64
N LEU A 20 6.66 3.49 -1.24
CA LEU A 20 7.44 3.70 -0.03
C LEU A 20 8.27 4.99 -0.09
N THR A 21 8.89 5.28 -1.25
CA THR A 21 9.61 6.56 -1.46
C THR A 21 8.67 7.76 -1.27
N LEU A 22 7.45 7.70 -1.80
CA LEU A 22 6.45 8.75 -1.62
C LEU A 22 6.05 8.88 -0.13
N CYS A 23 5.81 7.77 0.56
CA CYS A 23 5.50 7.78 1.99
C CYS A 23 6.65 8.39 2.82
N GLU A 24 7.91 8.06 2.53
CA GLU A 24 9.08 8.65 3.20
C GLU A 24 9.17 10.17 3.03
N LEU A 25 8.72 10.70 1.89
CA LEU A 25 8.69 12.14 1.60
C LEU A 25 7.49 12.84 2.25
N MET A 26 6.34 12.18 2.32
CA MET A 26 5.08 12.78 2.80
C MET A 26 4.93 12.73 4.32
N LEU A 27 5.24 11.58 4.92
CA LEU A 27 5.04 11.34 6.34
C LEU A 27 5.83 12.30 7.27
N PRO A 28 7.02 12.83 6.95
CA PRO A 28 7.65 13.86 7.78
C PRO A 28 6.78 15.10 8.00
N HIS A 29 5.94 15.44 7.03
CA HIS A 29 5.16 16.67 6.99
C HIS A 29 3.69 16.50 7.40
N SER A 30 3.23 15.26 7.58
CA SER A 30 1.86 14.96 7.97
C SER A 30 1.82 13.81 8.99
N GLN A 31 0.89 13.86 9.95
CA GLN A 31 0.77 12.78 10.95
C GLN A 31 0.30 11.46 10.32
N ALA A 32 -0.48 11.52 9.24
CA ALA A 32 -0.93 10.41 8.42
C ALA A 32 -0.89 10.77 6.93
N PHE A 33 -1.04 9.81 6.03
CA PHE A 33 -1.22 10.07 4.59
C PHE A 33 -2.58 9.52 4.14
N TYR A 34 -3.17 10.15 3.13
CA TYR A 34 -4.42 9.67 2.55
C TYR A 34 -4.18 8.41 1.70
N PRO A 35 -5.09 7.42 1.75
CA PRO A 35 -5.04 6.28 0.86
C PRO A 35 -4.83 6.67 -0.61
N PHE A 36 -4.01 5.92 -1.32
CA PHE A 36 -3.76 6.12 -2.74
C PHE A 36 -3.52 4.81 -3.46
N ALA A 37 -3.81 4.78 -4.76
CA ALA A 37 -3.62 3.61 -5.60
C ALA A 37 -2.77 3.93 -6.83
N ALA A 38 -2.06 2.91 -7.31
CA ALA A 38 -1.26 2.99 -8.52
C ALA A 38 -1.27 1.67 -9.26
N LEU A 39 -1.12 1.75 -10.58
CA LEU A 39 -1.05 0.61 -11.49
C LEU A 39 0.27 0.61 -12.25
N TYR A 40 0.70 -0.57 -12.66
CA TYR A 40 1.78 -0.78 -13.59
C TYR A 40 1.23 -1.48 -14.82
N GLU A 41 1.34 -0.82 -15.96
CA GLU A 41 0.88 -1.31 -17.26
C GLU A 41 1.88 -0.88 -18.34
N ASP A 42 2.27 -1.79 -19.23
CA ASP A 42 3.15 -1.52 -20.37
C ASP A 42 4.44 -0.74 -20.03
N GLY A 43 5.06 -1.07 -18.89
CA GLY A 43 6.31 -0.43 -18.47
C GLY A 43 6.15 0.93 -17.79
N LYS A 44 4.91 1.38 -17.56
CA LYS A 44 4.59 2.70 -16.99
C LYS A 44 3.85 2.55 -15.67
N VAL A 45 4.04 3.55 -14.80
CA VAL A 45 3.29 3.67 -13.56
C VAL A 45 2.23 4.75 -13.73
N GLY A 46 0.97 4.38 -13.51
CA GLY A 46 -0.17 5.29 -13.48
C GLY A 46 -0.72 5.43 -12.06
N CYS A 47 -1.22 6.61 -11.70
CA CYS A 47 -1.94 6.81 -10.44
C CYS A 47 -3.45 6.66 -10.69
N LEU A 48 -4.14 6.08 -9.72
CA LEU A 48 -5.60 6.00 -9.71
C LEU A 48 -6.15 6.99 -8.69
N PHE A 49 -7.16 7.75 -9.10
CA PHE A 49 -7.83 8.75 -8.29
C PHE A 49 -9.27 8.31 -8.03
N ALA A 50 -9.74 8.53 -6.81
CA ALA A 50 -11.14 8.37 -6.45
C ALA A 50 -11.97 9.53 -7.01
N ASP A 51 -13.28 9.33 -7.17
CA ASP A 51 -14.17 10.34 -7.72
C ASP A 51 -14.44 11.46 -6.71
N ASP A 52 -14.28 12.72 -7.15
CA ASP A 52 -14.33 13.94 -6.33
C ASP A 52 -15.72 14.30 -5.76
N LEU A 53 -16.73 13.41 -5.91
CA LEU A 53 -18.14 13.77 -5.75
C LEU A 53 -18.79 13.28 -4.44
N THR A 54 -18.07 12.57 -3.58
CA THR A 54 -18.69 11.93 -2.40
C THR A 54 -17.95 12.26 -1.10
N ASN A 55 -18.64 13.06 -0.27
CA ASN A 55 -18.41 13.39 1.13
C ASN A 55 -17.14 12.77 1.79
N THR A 56 -16.06 13.56 1.81
CA THR A 56 -14.68 13.21 2.17
C THR A 56 -14.41 12.90 3.66
N GLN A 57 -15.37 12.36 4.39
CA GLN A 57 -15.27 12.26 5.86
C GLN A 57 -14.71 10.93 6.38
N ASN A 58 -14.48 9.91 5.54
CA ASN A 58 -14.04 8.59 6.04
C ASN A 58 -12.97 7.92 5.16
N GLU A 59 -11.83 7.58 5.76
CA GLU A 59 -10.73 6.86 5.13
C GLU A 59 -11.16 5.50 4.57
N SER A 60 -12.02 4.76 5.29
CA SER A 60 -12.55 3.47 4.83
C SER A 60 -13.30 3.59 3.51
N TYR A 61 -14.01 4.70 3.30
CA TYR A 61 -14.77 4.92 2.07
C TYR A 61 -13.86 5.27 0.89
N LEU A 62 -12.77 6.00 1.14
CA LEU A 62 -11.77 6.28 0.10
C LEU A 62 -11.02 4.99 -0.31
N ILE A 63 -10.68 4.15 0.66
CA ILE A 63 -10.10 2.82 0.40
C ILE A 63 -11.03 2.02 -0.50
N GLU A 64 -12.32 1.92 -0.16
CA GLU A 64 -13.32 1.18 -0.94
C GLU A 64 -13.45 1.73 -2.37
N GLN A 65 -13.49 3.06 -2.54
CA GLN A 65 -13.53 3.66 -3.88
C GLN A 65 -12.30 3.34 -4.72
N LEU A 66 -11.11 3.42 -4.12
CA LEU A 66 -9.87 3.10 -4.82
C LEU A 66 -9.82 1.61 -5.18
N GLN A 67 -10.35 0.71 -4.33
CA GLN A 67 -10.50 -0.71 -4.66
C GLN A 67 -11.40 -0.91 -5.88
N TRP A 68 -12.56 -0.27 -5.92
CA TRP A 68 -13.45 -0.31 -7.08
C TRP A 68 -12.77 0.24 -8.33
N ARG A 69 -12.00 1.33 -8.20
CA ARG A 69 -11.30 1.93 -9.33
C ARG A 69 -10.19 1.04 -9.87
N ILE A 70 -9.47 0.34 -8.98
CA ILE A 70 -8.50 -0.69 -9.37
C ILE A 70 -9.23 -1.76 -10.18
N ILE A 71 -10.30 -2.36 -9.64
CA ILE A 71 -11.06 -3.42 -10.30
C ILE A 71 -11.53 -2.98 -11.69
N ASP A 72 -12.18 -1.81 -11.79
CA ASP A 72 -12.69 -1.25 -13.04
C ASP A 72 -11.59 -1.03 -14.08
N THR A 73 -10.42 -0.57 -13.65
CA THR A 73 -9.29 -0.29 -14.56
C THR A 73 -8.52 -1.55 -14.94
N THR A 74 -8.41 -2.53 -14.04
CA THR A 74 -7.61 -3.74 -14.26
C THR A 74 -8.39 -4.86 -14.92
N THR A 75 -9.74 -4.82 -14.89
CA THR A 75 -10.59 -5.83 -15.53
C THR A 75 -10.23 -5.95 -17.02
N ASP A 76 -9.98 -7.19 -17.47
CA ASP A 76 -9.58 -7.52 -18.83
C ASP A 76 -8.25 -6.92 -19.32
N THR A 77 -7.43 -6.38 -18.40
CA THR A 77 -6.08 -5.87 -18.71
C THR A 77 -5.00 -6.71 -18.04
N HIS A 78 -3.77 -6.63 -18.54
CA HIS A 78 -2.61 -7.28 -17.91
C HIS A 78 -1.83 -6.27 -17.07
N SER A 79 -2.43 -5.87 -15.96
CA SER A 79 -1.92 -4.79 -15.10
C SER A 79 -1.73 -5.27 -13.67
N ASP A 80 -0.61 -4.89 -13.06
CA ASP A 80 -0.40 -5.04 -11.62
C ASP A 80 -0.85 -3.77 -10.91
N SER A 81 -1.33 -3.87 -9.67
CA SER A 81 -1.79 -2.70 -8.92
C SER A 81 -1.41 -2.75 -7.44
N ILE A 82 -1.39 -1.58 -6.82
CA ILE A 82 -1.25 -1.43 -5.39
C ILE A 82 -2.31 -0.46 -4.84
N LEU A 83 -2.79 -0.75 -3.63
CA LEU A 83 -3.52 0.17 -2.77
C LEU A 83 -2.73 0.39 -1.49
N VAL A 84 -2.45 1.65 -1.18
CA VAL A 84 -1.61 2.06 -0.06
C VAL A 84 -2.44 2.86 0.92
N TYR A 85 -2.39 2.52 2.21
CA TYR A 85 -3.15 3.22 3.26
C TYR A 85 -2.43 3.12 4.62
N ALA A 86 -2.82 3.99 5.55
CA ALA A 86 -2.28 3.97 6.89
C ALA A 86 -2.86 2.80 7.69
N ALA A 87 -2.03 2.15 8.50
CA ALA A 87 -2.45 1.07 9.37
C ALA A 87 -1.73 1.15 10.73
N THR A 88 -2.31 0.49 11.73
CA THR A 88 -1.65 0.27 13.02
C THR A 88 -1.54 -1.22 13.25
N VAL A 89 -0.34 -1.71 13.50
CA VAL A 89 -0.08 -3.13 13.79
C VAL A 89 0.18 -3.30 15.29
N THR A 90 -0.47 -4.29 15.89
CA THR A 90 -0.20 -4.68 17.28
C THR A 90 0.75 -5.86 17.27
N THR A 91 1.93 -5.67 17.87
CA THR A 91 2.92 -6.75 18.02
C THR A 91 2.52 -7.72 19.14
N GLU A 92 3.17 -8.89 19.19
CA GLU A 92 2.97 -9.90 20.25
C GLU A 92 3.18 -9.35 21.67
N TYR A 93 3.97 -8.28 21.81
CA TYR A 93 4.23 -7.59 23.07
C TYR A 93 3.23 -6.45 23.36
N GLN A 94 2.06 -6.46 22.71
CA GLN A 94 1.01 -5.42 22.82
C GLN A 94 1.48 -4.00 22.47
N LYS A 95 2.62 -3.88 21.80
CA LYS A 95 3.10 -2.59 21.30
C LYS A 95 2.44 -2.29 19.97
N GLN A 96 1.75 -1.16 19.90
CA GLN A 96 1.21 -0.61 18.66
C GLN A 96 2.32 0.12 17.88
N LEU A 97 2.38 -0.14 16.58
CA LEU A 97 3.29 0.51 15.66
C LEU A 97 2.48 1.04 14.47
N ASP A 98 2.77 2.26 14.04
CA ASP A 98 2.27 2.76 12.77
C ASP A 98 2.93 1.99 11.62
N ALA A 99 2.13 1.68 10.62
CA ALA A 99 2.56 0.94 9.45
C ALA A 99 1.93 1.52 8.17
N ILE A 100 2.65 1.36 7.08
CA ILE A 100 2.11 1.54 5.73
C ILE A 100 1.61 0.17 5.30
N ALA A 101 0.31 0.04 5.06
CA ALA A 101 -0.26 -1.14 4.45
C ALA A 101 -0.24 -0.96 2.92
N ILE A 102 0.22 -2.00 2.22
CA ILE A 102 0.18 -2.09 0.76
C ILE A 102 -0.56 -3.38 0.42
N ASN A 103 -1.77 -3.27 -0.13
CA ASN A 103 -2.40 -4.40 -0.80
C ASN A 103 -1.89 -4.42 -2.25
N ALA A 104 -1.12 -5.43 -2.61
CA ALA A 104 -0.54 -5.61 -3.92
C ALA A 104 -1.29 -6.71 -4.67
N THR A 105 -1.81 -6.39 -5.85
CA THR A 105 -2.56 -7.32 -6.68
C THR A 105 -1.81 -7.53 -7.98
N ASP A 106 -1.41 -8.78 -8.26
CA ASP A 106 -0.77 -9.11 -9.52
C ASP A 106 -1.76 -9.16 -10.68
N SER A 107 -1.26 -9.22 -11.92
CA SER A 107 -2.08 -9.30 -13.13
C SER A 107 -2.96 -10.55 -13.22
N SER A 108 -2.78 -11.54 -12.35
CA SER A 108 -3.61 -12.75 -12.26
C SER A 108 -4.70 -12.62 -11.19
N GLY A 109 -4.75 -11.48 -10.50
CA GLY A 109 -5.68 -11.21 -9.39
C GLY A 109 -5.21 -11.76 -8.04
N ASN A 110 -3.97 -12.25 -7.91
CA ASN A 110 -3.48 -12.70 -6.61
C ASN A 110 -3.13 -11.49 -5.75
N GLU A 111 -3.76 -11.42 -4.58
CA GLU A 111 -3.52 -10.35 -3.61
C GLU A 111 -2.46 -10.74 -2.59
N THR A 112 -1.60 -9.78 -2.24
CA THR A 112 -0.61 -9.89 -1.16
C THR A 112 -0.62 -8.61 -0.35
N VAL A 113 -0.92 -8.73 0.94
CA VAL A 113 -0.86 -7.60 1.87
C VAL A 113 0.54 -7.53 2.50
N LEU A 114 1.17 -6.38 2.36
CA LEU A 114 2.47 -6.07 2.97
C LEU A 114 2.29 -4.95 3.99
N LEU A 115 2.82 -5.15 5.19
CA LEU A 115 2.77 -4.17 6.27
C LEU A 115 4.19 -3.68 6.54
N TYR A 116 4.45 -2.40 6.33
CA TYR A 116 5.75 -1.77 6.54
C TYR A 116 5.69 -0.86 7.77
N PRO A 117 6.12 -1.33 8.96
CA PRO A 117 6.17 -0.50 10.14
C PRO A 117 7.13 0.65 9.93
N TYR A 118 6.81 1.83 10.46
CA TYR A 118 7.70 2.97 10.41
C TYR A 118 7.81 3.67 11.77
N LYS A 119 8.88 4.45 11.93
CA LYS A 119 9.09 5.30 13.10
C LYS A 119 9.52 6.69 12.68
N ARG A 120 9.08 7.67 13.47
CA ARG A 120 9.55 9.06 13.39
C ARG A 120 10.77 9.22 14.29
N ILE A 121 11.92 9.58 13.72
CA ILE A 121 13.18 9.82 14.43
C ILE A 121 13.76 11.14 13.91
N ASP A 122 13.92 12.13 14.79
CA ASP A 122 14.48 13.45 14.46
C ASP A 122 13.86 14.12 13.22
N GLY A 123 12.53 14.04 13.11
CA GLY A 123 11.78 14.60 11.98
C GLY A 123 11.87 13.81 10.67
N LYS A 124 12.52 12.64 10.67
CA LYS A 124 12.61 11.73 9.52
C LYS A 124 11.77 10.48 9.74
N ILE A 125 11.44 9.81 8.64
CA ILE A 125 10.74 8.53 8.64
C ILE A 125 11.73 7.42 8.36
N LEU A 126 11.78 6.43 9.24
CA LEU A 126 12.50 5.18 9.03
C LEU A 126 11.47 4.07 8.80
N ILE A 127 11.36 3.61 7.56
CA ILE A 127 10.51 2.47 7.18
C ILE A 127 11.30 1.18 7.40
N SER A 128 10.72 0.24 8.14
CA SER A 128 11.28 -1.09 8.36
C SER A 128 10.90 -2.06 7.24
N PRO A 129 11.65 -3.16 7.03
CA PRO A 129 11.22 -4.24 6.15
C PRO A 129 9.80 -4.73 6.50
N PRO A 130 9.08 -5.31 5.52
CA PRO A 130 7.69 -5.69 5.74
C PRO A 130 7.60 -6.79 6.80
N MET A 131 6.56 -6.73 7.62
CA MET A 131 6.23 -7.82 8.54
C MET A 131 5.71 -9.00 7.73
N ASN A 132 6.30 -10.17 7.92
CA ASN A 132 5.77 -11.41 7.35
C ASN A 132 4.47 -11.74 8.06
N HIS A 133 3.32 -11.37 7.49
CA HIS A 133 2.05 -11.86 7.97
C HIS A 133 1.82 -13.25 7.36
N SER A 134 2.09 -14.31 8.12
CA SER A 134 1.30 -15.52 7.96
C SER A 134 -0.12 -15.15 8.39
N ALA A 135 -1.05 -15.04 7.45
CA ALA A 135 -2.47 -15.03 7.78
C ALA A 135 -2.76 -16.36 8.52
N SER A 136 -3.23 -16.23 9.76
CA SER A 136 -3.61 -17.35 10.64
C SER A 136 -4.90 -18.01 10.16
#